data_AF-A0AAV5NBA6-F1
#
_entry.id   AF-A0AAV5NBA6-F1
#
_cell.length_a   1.000
_cell.length_b   1.000
_cell.length_c   1.000
_cell.angle_alpha   90.00
_cell.angle_beta   90.00
_cell.angle_gamma   90.00
#
_symmetry.space_group_name_H-M   'P 1'
#
loop_
_entity.id
_entity.type
_entity.pdbx_description
1 polymer ?
#
loop_
_entity_poly.entity_id
_entity_poly.type
_entity_poly.pdbx_seq_one_letter_code
_entity_poly.pdbx_strand_id
1 'polypeptide(L)'
;MSSRQRPGKHARSVMSDRRWPLLSLAARALWLGSTDVGDVVPAVRAPGRTGVSVEDYARYLATDTDVVRSAVSELVQCDVMEPVGSGFRLKSY
;
A
#
# COMPACT_ATOMS: atom_id res chain seq x y z
N MET A 1 -22.45 15.11 -3.66
CA MET A 1 -21.09 15.70 -3.62
C MET A 1 -20.18 14.70 -2.92
N SER A 2 -19.16 14.15 -3.60
CA SER A 2 -18.18 13.27 -2.95
C SER A 2 -17.38 14.11 -1.94
N SER A 3 -17.43 13.75 -0.65
CA SER A 3 -16.63 14.43 0.37
C SER A 3 -15.16 14.23 0.04
N ARG A 4 -14.39 15.31 -0.17
CA ARG A 4 -12.94 15.21 -0.28
C ARG A 4 -12.39 14.65 1.03
N GLN A 5 -12.00 13.37 1.03
CA GLN A 5 -11.29 12.76 2.14
C GLN A 5 -9.91 13.42 2.24
N ARG A 6 -9.45 13.70 3.46
CA ARG A 6 -8.13 14.29 3.68
C ARG A 6 -7.06 13.21 3.47
N PRO A 7 -6.01 13.48 2.68
CA PRO A 7 -4.84 12.61 2.63
C PRO A 7 -4.29 12.33 4.03
N GLY A 8 -3.83 11.12 4.28
CA GLY A 8 -3.25 10.74 5.57
C GLY A 8 -4.26 10.52 6.71
N LYS A 9 -5.57 10.41 6.43
CA LYS A 9 -6.57 10.04 7.47
C LYS A 9 -6.25 8.70 8.14
N HIS A 10 -5.53 7.82 7.45
CA HIS A 10 -5.13 6.50 7.95
C HIS A 10 -3.75 6.49 8.59
N ALA A 11 -2.99 7.59 8.50
CA ALA A 11 -1.58 7.63 8.89
C ALA A 11 -1.37 7.24 10.36
N ARG A 12 -2.25 7.70 11.26
CA ARG A 12 -2.17 7.33 12.68
C ARG A 12 -2.35 5.83 12.90
N SER A 13 -3.33 5.22 12.21
CA SER A 13 -3.57 3.76 12.31
C SER A 13 -2.33 2.99 11.85
N VAL A 14 -1.84 3.33 10.66
CA VAL A 14 -0.66 2.70 10.04
C VAL A 14 0.59 2.86 10.91
N MET A 15 0.88 4.08 11.38
CA MET A 15 2.08 4.37 12.18
C MET A 15 2.04 3.76 13.58
N SER A 16 0.86 3.39 14.07
CA SER A 16 0.70 2.68 15.35
C SER A 16 0.87 1.16 15.25
N ASP A 17 0.93 0.61 14.04
CA ASP A 17 1.13 -0.82 13.83
C ASP A 17 2.55 -1.23 14.27
N ARG A 18 2.66 -2.34 15.02
CA ARG A 18 3.93 -2.88 15.52
C ARG A 18 4.97 -3.18 14.43
N ARG A 19 4.53 -3.36 13.18
CA ARG A 19 5.39 -3.62 12.01
C ARG A 19 6.01 -2.34 11.47
N TRP A 20 5.36 -1.19 11.67
CA TRP A 20 5.84 0.12 11.20
C TRP A 20 7.32 0.41 11.49
N PRO A 21 7.82 0.26 12.74
CA PRO A 21 9.22 0.55 13.05
C PRO A 21 10.21 -0.41 12.37
N LEU A 22 9.77 -1.57 11.89
CA LEU A 22 10.64 -2.57 11.25
C LEU A 22 10.88 -2.27 9.77
N LEU A 23 10.04 -1.42 9.18
CA LEU A 23 10.05 -1.13 7.75
C LEU A 23 11.07 -0.06 7.37
N SER A 24 11.65 -0.18 6.18
CA SER A 24 12.41 0.87 5.52
C SER A 24 11.56 2.11 5.25
N LEU A 25 12.21 3.25 4.99
CA LEU A 25 11.48 4.48 4.66
C LEU A 25 10.61 4.31 3.40
N ALA A 26 11.09 3.57 2.40
CA ALA A 26 10.36 3.30 1.17
C ALA A 26 9.10 2.46 1.43
N ALA A 27 9.22 1.37 2.21
CA ALA A 27 8.07 0.54 2.58
C ALA A 27 7.04 1.30 3.43
N ARG A 28 7.50 2.14 4.36
CA ARG A 28 6.63 3.04 5.14
C ARG A 28 5.85 4.01 4.24
N ALA A 29 6.54 4.68 3.32
CA ALA A 29 5.91 5.60 2.38
C ALA A 29 4.92 4.88 1.46
N LEU A 30 5.29 3.70 0.94
CA LEU A 30 4.42 2.88 0.11
C LEU A 30 3.17 2.43 0.87
N TRP A 31 3.29 2.01 2.13
CA TRP A 31 2.14 1.61 2.94
C TRP A 31 1.17 2.79 3.14
N LEU A 32 1.67 3.95 3.59
CA LEU A 32 0.85 5.16 3.75
C LEU A 32 0.15 5.55 2.43
N GLY A 33 0.91 5.66 1.34
CA GLY A 33 0.36 6.00 0.04
C GLY A 33 -0.68 5.00 -0.43
N SER A 34 -0.43 3.70 -0.24
CA SER A 34 -1.38 2.63 -0.60
C SER A 34 -2.66 2.70 0.22
N THR A 35 -2.61 3.13 1.48
CA THR A 35 -3.84 3.33 2.25
C THR A 35 -4.70 4.44 1.68
N ASP A 36 -4.13 5.54 1.20
CA ASP A 36 -4.91 6.61 0.56
C ASP A 36 -5.40 6.20 -0.85
N VAL A 37 -4.55 5.56 -1.65
CA VAL A 37 -4.92 5.04 -2.98
C VAL A 37 -6.04 4.00 -2.87
N GLY A 38 -6.02 3.15 -1.84
CA GLY A 38 -7.05 2.13 -1.61
C GLY A 38 -8.45 2.68 -1.30
N ASP A 39 -8.59 3.98 -1.03
CA ASP A 39 -9.92 4.61 -0.95
C ASP A 39 -10.55 4.87 -2.33
N VAL A 40 -9.75 4.89 -3.40
CA VAL A 40 -10.20 5.16 -4.77
C VAL A 40 -9.93 4.01 -5.76
N VAL A 41 -8.97 3.13 -5.45
CA VAL A 41 -8.65 1.92 -6.23
C VAL A 41 -8.95 0.68 -5.38
N PRO A 42 -10.14 0.06 -5.52
CA PRO A 42 -10.55 -1.07 -4.67
C PRO A 42 -9.59 -2.26 -4.68
N ALA A 43 -8.89 -2.50 -5.82
CA ALA A 43 -7.93 -3.61 -5.95
C ALA A 43 -6.72 -3.51 -5.01
N VAL A 44 -6.44 -2.34 -4.43
CA VAL A 44 -5.36 -2.16 -3.45
C VAL A 44 -5.69 -2.78 -2.09
N ARG A 45 -6.96 -3.09 -1.80
CA ARG A 45 -7.40 -3.59 -0.49
C ARG A 45 -8.07 -4.95 -0.57
N ALA A 46 -8.00 -5.69 0.53
CA ALA A 46 -8.88 -6.82 0.78
C ALA A 46 -10.29 -6.33 1.21
N PRO A 47 -11.35 -7.14 0.99
CA PRO A 47 -11.38 -8.40 0.25
C PRO A 47 -11.51 -8.17 -1.27
N GLY A 48 -10.92 -9.06 -2.07
CA GLY A 48 -10.95 -9.00 -3.53
C GLY A 48 -10.30 -10.24 -4.17
N ARG A 49 -10.31 -10.34 -5.49
CA ARG A 49 -9.62 -11.43 -6.22
C ARG A 49 -8.47 -10.92 -7.10
N THR A 50 -8.23 -9.62 -7.07
CA THR A 50 -7.22 -8.94 -7.87
C THR A 50 -6.26 -8.21 -6.95
N GLY A 51 -5.01 -8.10 -7.39
CA GLY A 51 -4.00 -7.21 -6.83
C GLY A 51 -3.58 -6.17 -7.86
N VAL A 52 -2.77 -5.22 -7.41
CA VAL A 52 -2.20 -4.13 -8.21
C VAL A 52 -0.76 -4.47 -8.56
N SER A 53 -0.37 -4.24 -9.82
CA SER A 53 0.99 -4.48 -10.29
C SER A 53 1.99 -3.49 -9.66
N VAL A 54 3.28 -3.81 -9.69
CA VAL A 54 4.34 -2.89 -9.22
C VAL A 54 4.32 -1.60 -10.05
N GLU A 55 4.09 -1.73 -11.35
CA GLU A 55 4.04 -0.64 -12.32
C GLU A 55 2.84 0.30 -12.06
N ASP A 56 1.69 -0.26 -11.66
CA ASP A 56 0.53 0.54 -11.30
C ASP A 56 0.72 1.25 -9.96
N TYR A 57 1.34 0.60 -8.95
CA TYR A 57 1.71 1.26 -7.70
C TYR A 57 2.68 2.43 -7.95
N ALA A 58 3.69 2.22 -8.79
CA ALA A 58 4.65 3.26 -9.19
C ALA A 58 3.92 4.45 -9.84
N ARG A 59 2.96 4.16 -10.73
CA ARG A 59 2.11 5.19 -11.36
C ARG A 59 1.24 5.93 -10.35
N TYR A 60 0.54 5.23 -9.46
CA TYR A 60 -0.38 5.83 -8.49
C TYR A 60 0.34 6.71 -7.47
N LEU A 61 1.57 6.35 -7.11
CA LEU A 61 2.36 7.05 -6.11
C LEU A 61 3.41 7.99 -6.70
N ALA A 62 3.42 8.12 -8.04
CA ALA A 62 4.38 8.93 -8.79
C ALA A 62 5.83 8.67 -8.32
N THR A 63 6.23 7.40 -8.27
CA THR A 63 7.53 6.96 -7.78
C THR A 63 8.15 5.93 -8.73
N ASP A 64 9.39 5.52 -8.46
CA ASP A 64 10.16 4.60 -9.30
C ASP A 64 9.78 3.13 -9.07
N THR A 65 9.68 2.36 -10.15
CA THR A 65 9.28 0.94 -10.13
C THR A 65 10.22 0.07 -9.29
N ASP A 66 11.53 0.32 -9.28
CA ASP A 66 12.49 -0.47 -8.52
C ASP A 66 12.39 -0.20 -7.02
N VAL A 67 12.07 1.05 -6.65
CA VAL A 67 11.74 1.43 -5.27
C VAL A 67 10.48 0.72 -4.82
N VAL A 68 9.42 0.73 -5.65
CA VAL A 68 8.18 -0.01 -5.34
C VAL A 68 8.44 -1.50 -5.22
N ARG A 69 9.20 -2.10 -6.15
CA ARG A 69 9.49 -3.54 -6.14
C ARG A 69 10.16 -3.97 -4.84
N SER A 70 11.14 -3.19 -4.39
CA SER A 70 11.85 -3.44 -3.13
C SER A 70 10.92 -3.28 -1.93
N ALA A 71 10.14 -2.21 -1.88
CA ALA A 71 9.21 -1.91 -0.81
C ALA A 71 8.06 -2.94 -0.71
N VAL A 72 7.49 -3.39 -1.84
CA VAL A 72 6.46 -4.43 -1.88
C VAL A 72 7.00 -5.74 -1.33
N SER A 73 8.21 -6.14 -1.71
CA SER A 73 8.85 -7.36 -1.20
C SER A 73 8.93 -7.34 0.34
N GLU A 74 9.38 -6.22 0.89
CA GLU A 74 9.46 -5.99 2.33
C GLU A 74 8.08 -6.01 3.01
N LEU A 75 7.08 -5.32 2.44
CA LEU A 75 5.72 -5.30 2.97
C LEU A 75 5.05 -6.68 2.95
N VAL A 76 5.37 -7.53 1.97
CA VAL A 76 4.92 -8.92 1.93
C VAL A 76 5.61 -9.75 3.02
N GLN A 77 6.93 -9.59 3.20
CA GLN A 77 7.69 -10.27 4.25
C GLN A 77 7.20 -9.90 5.66
N CYS A 78 6.82 -8.63 5.86
CA CYS A 78 6.24 -8.15 7.12
C CYS A 78 4.73 -8.41 7.24
N ASP A 79 4.13 -9.20 6.35
CA ASP A 79 2.72 -9.57 6.41
C ASP A 79 1.73 -8.38 6.29
N VAL A 80 2.17 -7.25 5.75
CA VAL A 80 1.33 -6.07 5.49
C VAL A 80 0.59 -6.20 4.16
N MET A 81 1.28 -6.74 3.16
CA MET A 81 0.74 -7.02 1.83
C MET A 81 0.71 -8.51 1.54
N GLU A 82 -0.09 -8.88 0.55
CA GLU A 82 -0.09 -10.22 -0.02
C GLU A 82 -0.09 -10.20 -1.55
N PRO A 83 0.52 -11.22 -2.18
CA PRO A 83 0.34 -11.48 -3.59
C PRO A 83 -1.09 -11.97 -3.88
N VAL A 84 -1.71 -11.43 -4.93
CA VAL A 84 -3.04 -11.84 -5.41
C VAL A 84 -3.05 -11.84 -6.93
N GLY A 85 -3.18 -13.02 -7.53
CA GLY A 85 -3.01 -13.19 -8.98
C GLY A 85 -1.60 -12.78 -9.39
N SER A 86 -1.47 -11.84 -10.32
CA SER A 86 -0.19 -11.28 -10.79
C SER A 86 0.24 -10.00 -10.06
N GLY A 87 -0.53 -9.53 -9.07
CA GLY A 87 -0.27 -8.28 -8.36
C GLY A 87 -0.21 -8.43 -6.84
N PHE A 88 -0.29 -7.31 -6.14
CA PHE A 88 -0.20 -7.23 -4.68
C PHE A 88 -1.33 -6.37 -4.12
N ARG A 89 -1.71 -6.61 -2.87
CA ARG A 89 -2.67 -5.76 -2.15
C ARG A 89 -2.35 -5.68 -0.67
N LEU A 90 -2.94 -4.71 0.02
CA LEU A 90 -2.93 -4.62 1.48
C LEU A 90 -3.84 -5.70 2.09
N LYS A 91 -3.34 -6.44 3.10
CA LYS A 91 -4.11 -7.46 3.82
C LYS A 91 -5.24 -6.86 4.68
N SER A 92 -4.99 -5.72 5.31
CA SER A 92 -5.97 -4.93 6.06
C SER A 92 -5.33 -3.64 6.58
N TYR A 93 -6.16 -2.62 6.83
CA TYR A 93 -5.90 -1.52 7.77
C TYR A 93 -7.17 -1.25 8.56
#